data_AF-A0A7C5J9Z8-F1
#
_entry.id   AF-A0A7C5J9Z8-F1
#
_cell.length_a   1.000
_cell.length_b   1.000
_cell.length_c   1.000
_cell.angle_alpha   90.00
_cell.angle_beta   90.00
_cell.angle_gamma   90.00
#
_symmetry.space_group_name_H-M   'P 1'
#
loop_
_entity.id
_entity.type
_entity.pdbx_description
1 polymer ?
#
loop_
_entity_poly.entity_id
_entity_poly.type
_entity_poly.pdbx_seq_one_letter_code
_entity_poly.pdbx_strand_id
1 'polypeptide(L)'
;MEIQYVIDTLFAIFAMTLIIFMVPGFAMLEAGLVRTKNVSAVLTVNVMIYAVASMAFLLIGYTYAFGGWDHQDGISKWAFFMFQMAFVGKTINIMSGG
;
A
#
# COMPACT_ATOMS: atom_id res chain seq x y z
N MET A 1 28.85 -1.40 -5.98
CA MET A 1 27.90 -2.07 -5.07
C MET A 1 27.09 -1.04 -4.28
N GLU A 2 27.72 -0.08 -3.58
CA GLU A 2 27.01 1.02 -2.88
C GLU A 2 26.06 1.86 -3.77
N ILE A 3 26.51 2.31 -4.94
CA ILE A 3 25.69 3.15 -5.85
C ILE A 3 24.45 2.40 -6.36
N GLN A 4 24.57 1.11 -6.66
CA GLN A 4 23.44 0.30 -7.10
C GLN A 4 22.40 0.15 -5.99
N TYR A 5 22.85 -0.14 -4.77
CA TYR A 5 21.98 -0.22 -3.59
C TYR A 5 21.21 1.09 -3.33
N VAL A 6 21.89 2.24 -3.47
CA VAL A 6 21.25 3.56 -3.32
C VAL A 6 20.21 3.79 -4.41
N ILE A 7 20.55 3.52 -5.67
CA ILE A 7 19.63 3.72 -6.81
C ILE A 7 18.41 2.81 -6.69
N ASP A 8 18.59 1.53 -6.36
CA ASP A 8 17.51 0.56 -6.26
C ASP A 8 16.58 0.91 -5.08
N THR A 9 17.14 1.38 -3.96
CA THR A 9 16.37 1.88 -2.82
C THR A 9 15.60 3.15 -3.15
N LEU A 10 16.22 4.10 -3.86
CA LEU A 10 15.57 5.34 -4.29
C LEU A 10 14.42 5.03 -5.25
N PHE A 11 14.65 4.12 -6.19
CA PHE A 11 13.64 3.65 -7.14
C PHE A 11 12.47 3.00 -6.41
N ALA A 12 12.72 2.14 -5.42
CA ALA A 12 11.67 1.52 -4.62
C ALA A 12 10.81 2.55 -3.87
N ILE A 13 11.43 3.58 -3.26
CA ILE A 13 10.71 4.64 -2.56
C ILE A 13 9.90 5.51 -3.54
N PHE A 14 10.48 5.83 -4.70
CA PHE A 14 9.79 6.59 -5.74
C PHE A 14 8.58 5.82 -6.27
N ALA A 15 8.77 4.54 -6.60
CA ALA A 15 7.68 3.67 -7.06
C ALA A 15 6.60 3.48 -5.98
N MET A 16 6.98 3.32 -4.71
CA MET A 16 6.04 3.25 -3.59
C MET A 16 5.17 4.51 -3.51
N THR A 17 5.77 5.69 -3.66
CA THR A 17 5.05 6.97 -3.63
C THR A 17 3.99 7.02 -4.73
N LEU A 18 4.31 6.57 -5.95
CA LEU A 18 3.36 6.49 -7.06
C LEU A 18 2.21 5.51 -6.79
N ILE A 19 2.48 4.38 -6.13
CA ILE A 19 1.44 3.39 -5.78
C ILE A 19 0.49 3.96 -4.71
N ILE A 20 1.00 4.67 -3.71
CA ILE A 20 0.18 5.27 -2.65
C ILE A 20 -0.80 6.30 -3.24
N PHE A 21 -0.40 7.05 -4.27
CA PHE A 21 -1.31 7.99 -4.94
C PHE A 21 -2.52 7.31 -5.61
N MET A 22 -2.46 6.00 -5.87
CA MET A 22 -3.61 5.25 -6.40
C MET A 22 -4.70 5.06 -5.34
N VAL A 23 -4.36 4.98 -4.05
CA VAL A 23 -5.31 4.72 -2.95
C VAL A 23 -6.42 5.79 -2.87
N PRO A 24 -6.13 7.11 -2.80
CA PRO A 24 -7.18 8.12 -2.84
C PRO A 24 -7.86 8.21 -4.21
N GLY A 25 -7.14 7.90 -5.30
CA GLY A 25 -7.71 7.87 -6.65
C GLY A 25 -8.88 6.90 -6.77
N PHE A 26 -8.70 5.65 -6.33
CA PHE A 26 -9.77 4.63 -6.32
C PHE A 26 -10.89 4.99 -5.34
N ALA A 27 -10.56 5.47 -4.15
CA ALA A 27 -11.58 5.84 -3.16
C ALA A 27 -12.50 6.97 -3.66
N MET A 28 -11.97 7.91 -4.47
CA MET A 28 -12.78 8.94 -5.13
C MET A 28 -13.64 8.40 -6.28
N LEU A 29 -13.18 7.37 -7.01
CA LEU A 29 -13.98 6.72 -8.05
C LEU A 29 -15.20 6.00 -7.44
N GLU A 30 -15.00 5.24 -6.37
CA GLU A 30 -16.09 4.56 -5.66
C GLU A 30 -17.08 5.55 -5.03
N ALA A 31 -16.57 6.64 -4.46
CA ALA A 31 -17.39 7.75 -3.99
C ALA A 31 -18.26 8.36 -5.12
N GLY A 32 -17.71 8.51 -6.33
CA GLY A 32 -18.42 9.08 -7.47
C GLY A 32 -19.55 8.21 -8.03
N LEU A 33 -19.47 6.89 -7.83
CA LEU A 33 -20.51 5.93 -8.26
C LEU A 33 -21.69 5.83 -7.29
N VAL A 34 -21.51 6.29 -6.05
CA VAL A 34 -22.51 6.21 -4.98
C VAL A 34 -23.31 7.52 -4.91
N ARG A 35 -24.57 7.45 -4.44
CA ARG A 35 -25.37 8.66 -4.22
C ARG A 35 -24.63 9.64 -3.32
N THR A 36 -24.68 10.92 -3.68
CA THR A 36 -24.03 12.05 -2.97
C THR A 36 -24.25 12.06 -1.46
N LYS A 37 -25.43 11.63 -0.98
CA LYS A 37 -25.73 11.54 0.45
C LYS A 37 -24.90 10.52 1.25
N ASN A 38 -24.29 9.53 0.58
CA ASN A 38 -23.53 8.45 1.20
C ASN A 38 -22.01 8.52 0.91
N VAL A 39 -21.56 9.53 0.17
CA VAL A 39 -20.16 9.67 -0.27
C VAL A 39 -19.18 9.71 0.90
N SER A 40 -19.48 10.48 1.94
CA SER A 40 -18.63 10.59 3.12
C SER A 40 -18.51 9.26 3.88
N ALA A 41 -19.59 8.48 3.95
CA ALA A 41 -19.59 7.18 4.60
C ALA A 41 -18.71 6.18 3.85
N VAL A 42 -18.80 6.13 2.52
CA VAL A 42 -17.99 5.23 1.68
C VAL A 42 -16.51 5.59 1.77
N LEU A 43 -16.17 6.88 1.68
CA LEU A 43 -14.79 7.33 1.82
C LEU A 43 -14.20 6.98 3.20
N THR A 44 -14.99 7.14 4.26
CA THR A 44 -14.56 6.82 5.63
C THR A 44 -14.32 5.32 5.81
N VAL A 45 -15.19 4.48 5.26
CA VAL A 45 -15.03 3.02 5.30
C VAL A 45 -13.75 2.61 4.56
N ASN A 46 -13.49 3.16 3.36
CA ASN A 46 -12.27 2.85 2.61
C ASN A 46 -10.99 3.23 3.36
N VAL A 47 -10.97 4.41 4.01
CA VAL A 47 -9.83 4.82 4.83
C VAL A 47 -9.66 3.91 6.06
N MET A 48 -10.77 3.52 6.71
CA MET A 48 -10.69 2.62 7.88
C MET A 48 -10.18 1.22 7.52
N ILE A 49 -10.68 0.62 6.43
CA ILE A 49 -10.22 -0.71 6.01
C ILE A 49 -8.74 -0.63 5.59
N TYR A 50 -8.32 0.46 4.93
CA TYR A 50 -6.90 0.69 4.62
C TYR A 50 -6.03 0.73 5.88
N ALA A 51 -6.45 1.44 6.93
CA ALA A 51 -5.72 1.52 8.19
C ALA A 51 -5.62 0.15 8.88
N VAL A 52 -6.73 -0.59 8.96
CA VAL A 52 -6.78 -1.91 9.62
C VAL A 52 -5.89 -2.92 8.89
N ALA A 53 -5.96 -2.96 7.57
CA ALA A 53 -5.16 -3.91 6.80
C ALA A 53 -3.68 -3.52 6.72
N SER A 54 -3.35 -2.22 6.76
CA SER A 54 -1.96 -1.77 6.94
C SER A 54 -1.37 -2.25 8.27
N MET A 55 -2.16 -2.20 9.36
CA MET A 55 -1.77 -2.77 10.65
C MET A 55 -1.63 -4.31 10.58
N ALA A 56 -2.54 -5.01 9.92
CA ALA A 56 -2.45 -6.46 9.75
C ALA A 56 -1.20 -6.89 8.94
N PHE A 57 -0.85 -6.11 7.91
CA PHE A 57 0.37 -6.34 7.13
C PHE A 57 1.65 -6.14 7.95
N LEU A 58 1.67 -5.12 8.81
CA LEU A 58 2.80 -4.85 9.71
C LEU A 58 3.00 -5.98 10.72
N LEU A 59 1.92 -6.49 11.32
CA LEU A 59 2.00 -7.47 12.40
C LEU A 59 2.30 -8.90 11.93
N ILE A 60 1.65 -9.35 10.84
CA ILE A 60 1.70 -10.77 10.42
C ILE A 60 1.90 -10.91 8.90
N GLY A 61 1.33 -10.00 8.11
CA GLY A 61 1.30 -10.13 6.65
C GLY A 61 2.69 -10.14 6.00
N TYR A 62 3.61 -9.30 6.47
CA TYR A 62 4.97 -9.27 5.91
C TYR A 62 5.73 -10.57 6.17
N THR A 63 5.70 -11.07 7.40
CA THR A 63 6.36 -12.32 7.77
C THR A 63 5.74 -13.54 7.09
N TYR A 64 4.43 -13.50 6.81
CA TYR A 64 3.74 -14.58 6.09
C TYR A 64 4.03 -14.57 4.59
N ALA A 65 4.02 -13.39 3.95
CA ALA A 65 4.23 -13.26 2.50
C ALA A 65 5.70 -13.44 2.10
N PHE A 66 6.62 -12.91 2.90
CA PHE A 66 8.04 -12.90 2.58
C PHE A 66 8.86 -13.83 3.47
N GLY A 67 8.28 -14.59 4.40
CA GLY A 67 9.02 -15.59 5.18
C GLY A 67 10.09 -15.05 6.17
N GLY A 68 10.36 -13.74 6.18
CA GLY A 68 11.32 -13.10 7.07
C GLY A 68 11.94 -11.82 6.51
N TRP A 69 12.72 -11.12 7.32
CA TRP A 69 13.31 -9.81 6.98
C TRP A 69 14.64 -9.87 6.22
N ASP A 70 15.20 -11.07 6.02
CA ASP A 70 16.50 -11.30 5.38
C ASP A 70 16.41 -11.78 3.93
N HIS A 71 15.35 -11.39 3.21
CA HIS A 71 15.10 -11.89 1.85
C HIS A 71 15.84 -11.14 0.73
N GLN A 72 16.45 -9.98 1.00
CA GLN A 72 17.06 -9.18 -0.06
C GLN A 72 18.22 -8.30 0.44
N ASP A 73 19.43 -8.54 -0.06
CA ASP A 73 20.65 -7.79 0.30
C ASP A 73 20.92 -6.59 -0.63
N GLY A 74 20.16 -6.45 -1.72
CA GLY A 74 20.37 -5.41 -2.74
C GLY A 74 19.55 -4.13 -2.55
N ILE A 75 18.56 -4.12 -1.66
CA ILE A 75 17.64 -2.98 -1.42
C ILE A 75 17.44 -2.83 0.09
N SER A 76 17.23 -1.60 0.57
CA SER A 76 16.88 -1.36 1.97
C SER A 76 15.63 -2.16 2.39
N LYS A 77 15.78 -2.96 3.46
CA LYS A 77 14.70 -3.77 4.06
C LYS A 77 13.43 -2.95 4.33
N TRP A 78 13.60 -1.73 4.82
CA TRP A 78 12.50 -0.81 5.10
C TRP A 78 11.84 -0.27 3.83
N ALA A 79 12.64 0.05 2.81
CA ALA A 79 12.10 0.50 1.52
C ALA A 79 11.31 -0.61 0.84
N PHE A 80 11.81 -1.85 0.88
CA PHE A 80 11.09 -3.00 0.36
C PHE A 80 9.81 -3.28 1.15
N PHE A 81 9.85 -3.26 2.48
CA PHE A 81 8.66 -3.39 3.34
C PHE A 81 7.59 -2.34 2.98
N MET A 82 7.97 -1.06 2.90
CA MET A 82 7.05 0.02 2.57
C MET A 82 6.51 -0.09 1.14
N PHE A 83 7.35 -0.53 0.18
CA PHE A 83 6.93 -0.81 -1.19
C PHE A 83 5.84 -1.89 -1.22
N GLN A 84 6.01 -2.98 -0.46
CA GLN A 84 5.01 -4.04 -0.36
C GLN A 84 3.74 -3.60 0.37
N MET A 85 3.87 -2.79 1.42
CA MET A 85 2.72 -2.19 2.12
C MET A 85 1.89 -1.33 1.16
N ALA A 86 2.49 -0.64 0.20
CA ALA A 86 1.76 0.16 -0.78
C ALA A 86 0.81 -0.71 -1.65
N PHE A 87 1.15 -1.97 -1.93
CA PHE A 87 0.27 -2.88 -2.67
C PHE A 87 -0.93 -3.36 -1.85
N VAL A 88 -0.78 -3.49 -0.52
CA VAL A 88 -1.88 -3.86 0.37
C VAL A 88 -3.04 -2.89 0.20
N GLY A 89 -2.76 -1.58 0.16
CA GLY A 89 -3.77 -0.56 -0.10
C GLY A 89 -4.55 -0.75 -1.39
N LYS A 90 -3.86 -1.11 -2.46
CA LYS A 90 -4.51 -1.38 -3.75
C LYS A 90 -5.41 -2.61 -3.70
N THR A 91 -4.98 -3.69 -3.05
CA THR A 91 -5.78 -4.92 -2.94
C THR A 91 -7.08 -4.68 -2.18
N ILE A 92 -7.04 -3.86 -1.13
CA ILE A 92 -8.20 -3.58 -0.29
C ILE A 92 -9.24 -2.76 -1.04
N ASN A 93 -8.84 -1.68 -1.72
CA ASN A 93 -9.79 -0.85 -2.45
C ASN A 93 -10.51 -1.69 -3.52
N ILE A 94 -9.79 -2.56 -4.23
CA ILE A 94 -10.41 -3.48 -5.19
C ILE A 94 -11.40 -4.45 -4.51
N MET A 95 -11.06 -4.98 -3.32
CA MET A 95 -11.95 -5.87 -2.57
C MET A 95 -13.16 -5.17 -1.93
N SER A 96 -13.02 -3.89 -1.58
CA SER A 96 -14.03 -3.07 -0.90
C SER A 96 -15.18 -2.67 -1.84
N GLY A 97 -14.91 -2.56 -3.14
CA GLY A 97 -15.94 -2.39 -4.15
C GLY A 97 -15.61 -1.40 -5.25
N GLY A 98 -14.53 -1.67 -5.99
CA GLY A 98 -14.47 -1.30 -7.40
C GLY A 98 -15.48 -2.07 -8.23
#